data_AF-A0A9N7Q5D6-F1
#
_entry.id   AF-A0A9N7Q5D6-F1
#
_cell.length_a   1.000
_cell.length_b   1.000
_cell.length_c   1.000
_cell.angle_alpha   90.00
_cell.angle_beta   90.00
_cell.angle_gamma   90.00
#
_symmetry.space_group_name_H-M   'P 1'
#
loop_
_entity.id
_entity.type
_entity.pdbx_description
1 polymer ?
#
loop_
_entity_poly.entity_id
_entity_poly.type
_entity_poly.pdbx_seq_one_letter_code
_entity_poly.pdbx_strand_id
1 'polypeptide(L)'
;MPDVVEDMLTMVGLGGASADKHAKEIPAQVLDAPIPATAATSLPPPVPAPAPVSSAAKPSGEHFMAWLKQGIASRRLIINDAKALVHTVSDTAYLVSPGVFQRYAQEHPQVGTLARQESQQDWQWMQKRFERLHLHRKQPNGLDIWSCEVTGPRKSRRLHGYLLEDARLLFSETPPNNPYLSLLALASPDLN
;
A
#
# COMPACT_ATOMS: atom_id res chain seq x y z
N MET A 1 46.01 30.66 -26.66
CA MET A 1 44.97 31.09 -25.71
C MET A 1 45.56 30.93 -24.33
N PRO A 2 46.16 31.97 -23.74
CA PRO A 2 46.93 31.83 -22.51
C PRO A 2 46.04 31.85 -21.27
N ASP A 3 46.39 30.92 -20.39
CA ASP A 3 46.09 30.75 -18.98
C ASP A 3 46.48 32.01 -18.18
N VAL A 4 45.61 32.45 -17.27
CA VAL A 4 45.90 33.48 -16.25
C VAL A 4 45.53 32.90 -14.89
N VAL A 5 46.56 32.45 -14.21
CA VAL A 5 46.65 32.23 -12.77
C VAL A 5 46.34 33.51 -11.98
N GLU A 6 45.95 33.35 -10.70
CA GLU A 6 45.74 34.39 -9.66
C GLU A 6 44.32 34.95 -9.49
N ASP A 7 43.52 34.25 -8.67
CA ASP A 7 43.08 34.88 -7.42
C ASP A 7 43.40 33.91 -6.28
N MET A 8 44.45 34.24 -5.55
CA MET A 8 45.01 33.49 -4.44
C MET A 8 44.28 33.83 -3.14
N LEU A 9 43.94 32.77 -2.40
CA LEU A 9 43.98 32.66 -0.94
C LEU A 9 43.19 33.68 -0.10
N THR A 10 42.34 33.14 0.79
CA THR A 10 42.22 33.41 2.25
C THR A 10 40.80 33.03 2.71
N MET A 11 40.48 32.35 3.81
CA MET A 11 41.18 31.74 4.94
C MET A 11 40.26 30.67 5.55
N VAL A 12 40.81 29.48 5.78
CA VAL A 12 40.80 28.75 7.06
C VAL A 12 39.79 29.21 8.13
N GLY A 13 38.76 28.39 8.37
CA GLY A 13 37.94 28.41 9.58
C GLY A 13 38.08 27.10 10.35
N LEU A 14 39.04 27.07 11.27
CA LEU A 14 39.22 26.06 12.31
C LEU A 14 38.07 26.09 13.33
N GLY A 15 37.77 24.94 13.93
CA GLY A 15 37.24 24.84 15.29
C GLY A 15 36.00 23.93 15.41
N GLY A 16 35.97 22.88 16.21
CA GLY A 16 36.96 22.34 17.13
C GLY A 16 36.41 21.02 17.70
N ALA A 17 37.25 20.00 17.74
CA ALA A 17 36.99 18.79 18.51
C ALA A 17 37.53 19.02 19.94
N SER A 18 36.76 18.65 20.95
CA SER A 18 37.28 18.44 22.30
C SER A 18 36.71 17.14 22.84
N ALA A 19 37.65 16.25 23.15
CA ALA A 19 37.48 15.07 23.95
C ALA A 19 37.72 15.45 25.41
N ASP A 20 36.86 15.00 26.31
CA ASP A 20 37.22 14.93 27.72
C ASP A 20 36.98 13.53 28.26
N LYS A 21 38.04 13.04 28.89
CA LYS A 21 38.19 11.75 29.54
C LYS A 21 37.80 11.92 31.00
N HIS A 22 37.06 10.98 31.57
CA HIS A 22 37.24 10.71 33.00
C HIS A 22 37.12 9.21 33.27
N ALA A 23 38.28 8.56 33.35
CA ALA A 23 38.46 7.29 34.02
C ALA A 23 38.65 7.55 35.52
N LYS A 24 37.96 6.78 36.36
CA LYS A 24 38.39 6.57 37.74
C LYS A 24 38.28 5.09 38.08
N GLU A 25 39.41 4.56 38.51
CA GLU A 25 39.75 3.15 38.72
C GLU A 25 39.84 2.89 40.24
N ILE A 26 39.12 1.85 40.74
CA ILE A 26 39.50 0.74 41.69
C ILE A 26 40.00 1.15 43.12
N PRO A 27 39.67 0.46 44.26
CA PRO A 27 39.80 -0.99 44.47
C PRO A 27 38.78 -1.78 45.31
N ALA A 28 38.90 -3.10 45.10
CA ALA A 28 38.26 -4.27 45.69
C ALA A 28 38.20 -4.34 47.23
N GLN A 29 37.30 -5.19 47.78
CA GLN A 29 37.68 -6.43 48.50
C GLN A 29 36.51 -7.18 49.20
N VAL A 30 36.30 -8.44 48.76
CA VAL A 30 36.01 -9.71 49.46
C VAL A 30 34.79 -10.01 50.37
N LEU A 31 34.26 -11.22 50.12
CA LEU A 31 33.62 -12.22 51.01
C LEU A 31 32.16 -11.98 51.45
N ASP A 32 31.24 -12.80 50.96
CA ASP A 32 30.76 -14.02 51.66
C ASP A 32 29.40 -14.45 51.06
N ALA A 33 29.19 -15.75 50.85
CA ALA A 33 27.87 -16.33 50.59
C ALA A 33 27.42 -17.05 51.87
N PRO A 34 26.15 -16.99 52.28
CA PRO A 34 25.20 -17.99 51.76
C PRO A 34 23.73 -17.51 51.60
N ILE A 35 22.99 -18.22 50.75
CA ILE A 35 21.53 -18.13 50.52
C ILE A 35 20.80 -18.87 51.68
N PRO A 36 19.52 -18.59 52.05
CA PRO A 36 18.36 -19.01 51.24
C PRO A 36 17.05 -18.18 51.37
N ALA A 37 16.10 -18.54 50.48
CA ALA A 37 14.64 -18.51 50.65
C ALA A 37 13.80 -17.30 50.16
N THR A 38 13.27 -17.49 48.94
CA THR A 38 11.84 -17.44 48.59
C THR A 38 11.07 -16.10 48.69
N ALA A 39 10.95 -15.42 47.55
CA ALA A 39 9.69 -14.80 47.12
C ALA A 39 9.70 -14.69 45.59
N ALA A 40 9.25 -15.75 44.93
CA ALA A 40 9.02 -15.76 43.49
C ALA A 40 7.76 -14.91 43.19
N THR A 41 7.94 -13.61 42.97
CA THR A 41 6.95 -12.81 42.25
C THR A 41 7.26 -12.97 40.76
N SER A 42 6.63 -13.98 40.15
CA SER A 42 6.69 -14.21 38.71
C SER A 42 6.01 -13.04 37.99
N LEU A 43 6.83 -12.11 37.50
CA LEU A 43 6.43 -11.17 36.44
C LEU A 43 6.04 -12.00 35.20
N PRO A 44 4.85 -11.80 34.61
CA PRO A 44 4.53 -12.46 33.35
C PRO A 44 5.49 -11.95 32.26
N PRO A 45 5.90 -12.80 31.31
CA PRO A 45 6.74 -12.38 30.21
C PRO A 45 6.01 -11.31 29.37
N PRO A 46 6.75 -10.35 28.77
CA PRO A 46 6.13 -9.41 27.85
C PRO A 46 5.53 -10.21 26.70
N VAL A 47 4.22 -10.11 26.54
CA VAL A 47 3.49 -10.60 25.36
C VAL A 47 4.21 -10.02 24.14
N PRO A 48 4.63 -10.83 23.15
CA PRO A 48 5.17 -10.28 21.92
C PRO A 48 4.05 -9.44 21.29
N ALA A 49 4.28 -8.12 21.19
CA ALA A 49 3.45 -7.28 20.34
C ALA A 49 3.38 -7.93 18.96
N PRO A 50 2.21 -7.96 18.29
CA PRO A 50 2.11 -8.55 16.97
C PRO A 50 3.09 -7.83 16.06
N ALA A 51 4.10 -8.55 15.57
CA ALA A 51 5.01 -8.04 14.57
C ALA A 51 4.16 -7.54 13.38
N PRO A 52 4.44 -6.35 12.82
CA PRO A 52 3.82 -5.96 11.57
C PRO A 52 4.27 -6.98 10.52
N VAL A 53 3.38 -7.91 10.17
CA VAL A 53 3.51 -8.81 9.03
C VAL A 53 3.33 -7.98 7.75
N SER A 54 4.27 -7.08 7.52
CA SER A 54 4.54 -6.58 6.18
C SER A 54 5.91 -7.14 5.82
N SER A 55 5.94 -8.46 5.60
CA SER A 55 7.00 -9.05 4.78
C SER A 55 7.08 -8.17 3.54
N ALA A 56 8.21 -7.48 3.35
CA ALA A 56 8.43 -6.53 2.26
C ALA A 56 8.44 -7.28 0.92
N ALA A 57 7.28 -7.78 0.52
CA ALA A 57 7.05 -8.44 -0.75
C ALA A 57 7.20 -7.38 -1.83
N LYS A 58 7.89 -7.76 -2.91
CA LYS A 58 8.08 -6.86 -4.05
C LYS A 58 6.70 -6.45 -4.59
N PRO A 59 6.47 -5.16 -4.87
CA PRO A 59 5.23 -4.72 -5.48
C PRO A 59 4.95 -5.50 -6.76
N SER A 60 3.80 -6.13 -6.84
CA SER A 60 3.38 -6.99 -7.95
C SER A 60 1.85 -7.02 -8.01
N GLY A 61 1.28 -7.55 -9.11
CA GLY A 61 -0.17 -7.74 -9.24
C GLY A 61 -0.76 -8.53 -8.08
N GLU A 62 -0.08 -9.60 -7.66
CA GLU A 62 -0.52 -10.48 -6.58
C GLU A 62 -0.49 -9.76 -5.23
N HIS A 63 0.58 -8.98 -5.01
CA HIS A 63 0.69 -8.15 -3.82
C HIS A 63 -0.41 -7.09 -3.74
N PHE A 64 -0.78 -6.48 -4.87
CA PHE A 64 -1.92 -5.58 -4.95
C PHE A 64 -3.24 -6.25 -4.59
N MET A 65 -3.47 -7.48 -5.06
CA MET A 65 -4.66 -8.26 -4.70
C MET A 65 -4.69 -8.61 -3.21
N ALA A 66 -3.55 -9.01 -2.64
CA ALA A 66 -3.42 -9.26 -1.20
C ALA A 66 -3.68 -7.98 -0.38
N TRP A 67 -3.13 -6.85 -0.82
CA TRP A 67 -3.35 -5.54 -0.20
C TRP A 67 -4.81 -5.10 -0.26
N LEU A 68 -5.53 -5.37 -1.37
CA LEU A 68 -6.97 -5.11 -1.47
C LEU A 68 -7.75 -5.97 -0.48
N LYS A 69 -7.55 -7.30 -0.49
CA LYS A 69 -8.21 -8.23 0.44
C LYS A 69 -7.99 -7.81 1.90
N GLN A 70 -6.74 -7.58 2.28
CA GLN A 70 -6.39 -7.17 3.63
C GLN A 70 -6.94 -5.78 3.98
N GLY A 71 -6.92 -4.84 3.03
CA GLY A 71 -7.47 -3.50 3.21
C GLY A 71 -8.97 -3.52 3.47
N ILE A 72 -9.72 -4.38 2.79
CA ILE A 72 -11.15 -4.58 3.00
C ILE A 72 -11.40 -5.28 4.34
N ALA A 73 -10.68 -6.38 4.63
CA ALA A 73 -10.84 -7.15 5.87
C ALA A 73 -10.53 -6.31 7.13
N SER A 74 -9.51 -5.45 7.05
CA SER A 74 -9.13 -4.52 8.13
C SER A 74 -9.98 -3.24 8.16
N ARG A 75 -10.94 -3.07 7.25
CA ARG A 75 -11.75 -1.84 7.05
C ARG A 75 -10.93 -0.58 6.77
N ARG A 76 -9.67 -0.73 6.37
CA ARG A 76 -8.82 0.38 5.89
C ARG A 76 -9.30 0.91 4.54
N LEU A 77 -9.79 0.01 3.68
CA LEU A 77 -10.42 0.36 2.41
C LEU A 77 -11.93 0.31 2.60
N ILE A 78 -12.56 1.47 2.48
CA ILE A 78 -14.02 1.61 2.51
C ILE A 78 -14.57 1.06 1.19
N ILE A 79 -15.64 0.27 1.30
CA ILE A 79 -16.36 -0.31 0.18
C ILE A 79 -17.77 0.28 0.10
N ASN A 80 -18.34 0.33 -1.11
CA ASN A 80 -19.73 0.77 -1.35
C ASN A 80 -20.11 2.19 -0.88
N ASP A 81 -19.16 2.99 -0.41
CA ASP A 81 -19.36 4.41 -0.07
C ASP A 81 -19.17 5.31 -1.29
N ALA A 82 -19.66 6.55 -1.25
CA ALA A 82 -19.51 7.55 -2.32
C ALA A 82 -18.05 7.83 -2.71
N LYS A 83 -17.08 7.65 -1.79
CA LYS A 83 -15.65 7.81 -2.05
C LYS A 83 -14.86 6.50 -2.03
N ALA A 84 -15.55 5.36 -2.02
CA ALA A 84 -14.91 4.07 -2.01
C ALA A 84 -14.09 3.85 -3.29
N LEU A 85 -13.01 3.07 -3.17
CA LEU A 85 -12.19 2.64 -4.30
C LEU A 85 -12.63 1.26 -4.81
N VAL A 86 -13.50 0.59 -4.06
CA VAL A 86 -14.06 -0.73 -4.36
C VAL A 86 -15.55 -0.68 -4.12
N HIS A 87 -16.33 -1.15 -5.09
CA HIS A 87 -17.77 -1.29 -4.98
C HIS A 87 -18.18 -2.72 -5.32
N THR A 88 -19.40 -3.10 -4.99
CA THR A 88 -20.01 -4.34 -5.44
C THR A 88 -21.15 -3.99 -6.39
N VAL A 89 -21.14 -4.56 -7.60
CA VAL A 89 -22.15 -4.34 -8.63
C VAL A 89 -22.31 -5.62 -9.44
N SER A 90 -23.56 -5.98 -9.78
CA SER A 90 -23.85 -7.25 -10.48
C SER A 90 -23.22 -8.48 -9.77
N ASP A 91 -23.28 -8.48 -8.43
CA ASP A 91 -22.79 -9.54 -7.54
C ASP A 91 -21.28 -9.81 -7.64
N THR A 92 -20.51 -8.84 -8.15
CA THR A 92 -19.06 -8.91 -8.24
C THR A 92 -18.39 -7.61 -7.81
N ALA A 93 -17.08 -7.68 -7.56
CA ALA A 93 -16.28 -6.55 -7.15
C ALA A 93 -15.94 -5.65 -8.34
N TYR A 94 -16.11 -4.34 -8.15
CA TYR A 94 -15.74 -3.29 -9.07
C TYR A 94 -14.63 -2.43 -8.48
N LEU A 95 -13.49 -2.37 -9.15
CA LEU A 95 -12.31 -1.62 -8.77
C LEU A 95 -12.24 -0.30 -9.51
N VAL A 96 -12.27 0.82 -8.78
CA VAL A 96 -12.31 2.16 -9.36
C VAL A 96 -10.93 2.58 -9.84
N SER A 97 -10.79 2.84 -11.14
CA SER A 97 -9.52 3.28 -11.77
C SER A 97 -9.57 4.78 -12.13
N PRO A 98 -8.47 5.54 -11.96
CA PRO A 98 -7.14 5.13 -11.49
C PRO A 98 -6.98 5.10 -9.96
N GLY A 99 -8.01 5.51 -9.21
CA GLY A 99 -7.92 5.80 -7.77
C GLY A 99 -7.40 4.63 -6.92
N VAL A 100 -7.82 3.40 -7.22
CA VAL A 100 -7.38 2.21 -6.47
C VAL A 100 -5.87 1.97 -6.60
N PHE A 101 -5.31 2.17 -7.79
CA PHE A 101 -3.88 1.98 -8.05
C PHE A 101 -3.06 3.13 -7.50
N GLN A 102 -3.57 4.35 -7.56
CA GLN A 102 -2.95 5.52 -6.94
C GLN A 102 -2.83 5.34 -5.42
N ARG A 103 -3.89 4.86 -4.78
CA ARG A 103 -3.86 4.60 -3.33
C ARG A 103 -2.84 3.53 -2.96
N TYR A 104 -2.76 2.45 -3.74
CA TYR A 104 -1.75 1.42 -3.52
C TYR A 104 -0.33 1.97 -3.69
N ALA A 105 -0.08 2.74 -4.75
CA ALA A 105 1.25 3.33 -5.01
C ALA A 105 1.69 4.29 -3.90
N GLN A 106 0.77 5.04 -3.29
CA GLN A 106 1.06 5.91 -2.14
C GLN A 106 1.50 5.13 -0.90
N GLU A 107 0.96 3.92 -0.70
CA GLU A 107 1.33 3.06 0.44
C GLU A 107 2.61 2.25 0.17
N HIS A 108 3.10 2.20 -1.08
CA HIS A 108 4.27 1.43 -1.49
C HIS A 108 5.23 2.28 -2.32
N PRO A 109 6.10 3.08 -1.67
CA PRO A 109 7.05 3.96 -2.37
C PRO A 109 7.97 3.23 -3.36
N GLN A 110 8.18 1.93 -3.19
CA GLN A 110 8.97 1.09 -4.10
C GLN A 110 8.34 1.03 -5.51
N VAL A 111 7.02 1.19 -5.63
CA VAL A 111 6.31 1.26 -6.91
C VAL A 111 6.85 2.42 -7.74
N GLY A 112 7.09 3.59 -7.13
CA GLY A 112 7.61 4.75 -7.84
C GLY A 112 9.01 4.53 -8.40
N THR A 113 9.86 3.80 -7.67
CA THR A 113 11.20 3.42 -8.18
C THR A 113 11.09 2.47 -9.38
N LEU A 114 10.22 1.45 -9.30
CA LEU A 114 10.02 0.48 -10.39
C LEU A 114 9.36 1.11 -11.62
N ALA A 115 8.36 1.98 -11.41
CA ALA A 115 7.66 2.67 -12.48
C ALA A 115 8.59 3.60 -13.27
N ARG A 116 9.49 4.32 -12.58
CA ARG A 116 10.51 5.17 -13.22
C ARG A 116 11.50 4.38 -14.07
N GLN A 117 11.88 3.17 -13.67
CA GLN A 117 12.75 2.30 -14.47
C GLN A 117 12.09 1.92 -15.81
N GLU A 118 10.76 1.86 -15.85
CA GLU A 118 9.97 1.56 -17.04
C GLU A 118 9.40 2.83 -17.72
N SER A 119 9.82 4.04 -17.32
CA SER A 119 9.31 5.33 -17.80
C SER A 119 7.78 5.46 -17.74
N GLN A 120 7.17 4.94 -16.67
CA GLN A 120 5.72 4.96 -16.45
C GLN A 120 5.36 5.73 -15.18
N GLN A 121 4.11 6.18 -15.11
CA GLN A 121 3.54 6.68 -13.86
C GLN A 121 3.27 5.51 -12.90
N ASP A 122 3.42 5.76 -11.60
CA ASP A 122 3.30 4.75 -10.55
C ASP A 122 2.00 3.92 -10.63
N TRP A 123 0.86 4.59 -10.84
CA TRP A 123 -0.43 3.92 -10.96
C TRP A 123 -0.59 3.14 -12.27
N GLN A 124 -0.01 3.60 -13.39
CA GLN A 124 -0.04 2.89 -14.68
C GLN A 124 0.79 1.62 -14.63
N TRP A 125 1.97 1.71 -14.00
CA TRP A 125 2.84 0.57 -13.78
C TRP A 125 2.11 -0.51 -12.99
N MET A 126 1.44 -0.11 -11.90
CA MET A 126 0.65 -1.04 -11.10
C MET A 126 -0.55 -1.61 -11.87
N GLN A 127 -1.28 -0.77 -12.61
CA GLN A 127 -2.41 -1.19 -13.42
C GLN A 127 -2.00 -2.28 -14.44
N LYS A 128 -0.91 -2.09 -15.19
CA LYS A 128 -0.41 -3.11 -16.13
C LYS A 128 -0.07 -4.43 -15.45
N ARG A 129 0.48 -4.38 -14.23
CA ARG A 129 0.81 -5.59 -13.46
C ARG A 129 -0.45 -6.32 -12.98
N PHE A 130 -1.51 -5.59 -12.64
CA PHE A 130 -2.81 -6.17 -12.33
C PHE A 130 -3.46 -6.78 -13.57
N GLU A 131 -3.47 -6.09 -14.71
CA GLU A 131 -4.09 -6.58 -15.96
C GLU A 131 -3.45 -7.90 -16.46
N ARG A 132 -2.14 -8.07 -16.23
CA ARG A 132 -1.40 -9.31 -16.54
C ARG A 132 -1.83 -10.52 -15.72
N LEU A 133 -2.55 -10.34 -14.62
CA LEU A 133 -3.09 -11.45 -13.84
C LEU A 133 -4.39 -12.01 -14.43
N HIS A 134 -5.02 -11.28 -15.36
CA HIS A 134 -6.29 -11.69 -15.98
C HIS A 134 -7.39 -12.07 -14.97
N LEU A 135 -7.41 -11.39 -13.81
CA LEU A 135 -8.46 -11.56 -12.79
C LEU A 135 -9.69 -10.66 -13.05
N HIS A 136 -9.56 -9.73 -13.99
CA HIS A 136 -10.63 -8.84 -14.42
C HIS A 136 -11.41 -9.45 -15.58
N ARG A 137 -12.73 -9.21 -15.57
CA ARG A 137 -13.63 -9.59 -16.66
C ARG A 137 -13.43 -8.68 -17.85
N LYS A 138 -13.27 -9.26 -19.03
CA LYS A 138 -13.22 -8.52 -20.30
C LYS A 138 -14.61 -8.23 -20.82
N GLN A 139 -14.77 -7.08 -21.47
CA GLN A 139 -15.96 -6.73 -22.21
C GLN A 139 -16.05 -7.51 -23.54
N PRO A 140 -17.25 -7.69 -24.12
CA PRO A 140 -17.41 -8.34 -25.43
C PRO A 140 -16.66 -7.66 -26.58
N ASN A 141 -16.41 -6.35 -26.46
CA ASN A 141 -15.63 -5.56 -27.42
C ASN A 141 -14.10 -5.72 -27.27
N GLY A 142 -13.63 -6.54 -26.31
CA GLY A 142 -12.22 -6.77 -26.03
C GLY A 142 -11.56 -5.75 -25.09
N LEU A 143 -12.30 -4.80 -24.52
CA LEU A 143 -11.79 -3.84 -23.54
C LEU A 143 -11.83 -4.39 -22.10
N ASP A 144 -10.89 -3.94 -21.27
CA ASP A 144 -10.78 -4.36 -19.88
C ASP A 144 -11.49 -3.40 -18.89
N ILE A 145 -11.79 -2.17 -19.35
CA ILE A 145 -12.36 -1.10 -18.52
C ILE A 145 -13.88 -1.06 -18.69
N TRP A 146 -14.58 -1.24 -17.58
CA TRP A 146 -16.03 -1.12 -17.48
C TRP A 146 -16.44 0.28 -17.02
N SER A 147 -17.49 0.80 -17.64
CA SER A 147 -18.13 2.05 -17.23
C SER A 147 -19.32 1.74 -16.33
N CYS A 148 -19.41 2.40 -15.19
CA CYS A 148 -20.60 2.39 -14.34
C CYS A 148 -21.20 3.80 -14.27
N GLU A 149 -22.52 3.89 -14.19
CA GLU A 149 -23.22 5.11 -13.85
C GLU A 149 -23.46 5.16 -12.34
N VAL A 150 -22.99 6.22 -11.71
CA VAL A 150 -23.27 6.55 -10.31
C VAL A 150 -24.43 7.54 -10.29
N THR A 151 -25.60 7.09 -9.85
CA THR A 151 -26.80 7.91 -9.73
C THR A 151 -26.81 8.63 -8.38
N GLY A 152 -26.61 9.94 -8.40
CA GLY A 152 -26.77 10.80 -7.23
C GLY A 152 -28.16 11.43 -7.17
N PRO A 153 -28.58 11.99 -6.01
CA PRO A 153 -29.89 12.62 -5.85
C PRO A 153 -30.17 13.79 -6.80
N ARG A 154 -29.12 14.42 -7.35
CA ARG A 154 -29.23 15.59 -8.25
C ARG A 154 -28.59 15.39 -9.62
N LYS A 155 -27.55 14.56 -9.72
CA LYS A 155 -26.85 14.29 -10.99
C LYS A 155 -26.29 12.87 -11.00
N SER A 156 -26.21 12.31 -12.20
CA SER A 156 -25.47 11.09 -12.45
C SER A 156 -24.06 11.41 -12.94
N ARG A 157 -23.11 10.50 -12.65
CA ARG A 157 -21.73 10.59 -13.11
C ARG A 157 -21.25 9.23 -13.58
N ARG A 158 -20.38 9.19 -14.59
CA ARG A 158 -19.71 7.96 -15.02
C ARG A 158 -18.45 7.70 -14.21
N LEU A 159 -18.30 6.46 -13.78
CA LEU A 159 -17.13 5.91 -13.13
C LEU A 159 -16.51 4.86 -14.05
N HIS A 160 -15.20 4.75 -14.04
CA HIS A 160 -14.45 3.79 -14.85
C HIS A 160 -13.60 2.91 -13.95
N GLY A 161 -13.45 1.65 -14.33
CA GLY A 161 -12.88 0.66 -13.43
C GLY A 161 -12.92 -0.75 -13.99
N TYR A 162 -12.40 -1.68 -13.21
CA TYR A 162 -12.34 -3.10 -13.56
C TYR A 162 -13.42 -3.85 -12.82
N LEU A 163 -14.10 -4.75 -13.52
CA LEU A 163 -14.98 -5.72 -12.90
C LEU A 163 -14.18 -7.00 -12.67
N LEU A 164 -14.19 -7.56 -11.48
CA LEU A 164 -13.53 -8.85 -11.24
C LEU A 164 -14.37 -10.00 -11.79
N GLU A 165 -13.69 -11.08 -12.18
CA GLU A 165 -14.37 -12.29 -12.64
C GLU A 165 -15.21 -12.94 -11.54
N ASP A 166 -14.66 -13.01 -10.32
CA ASP A 166 -15.30 -13.56 -9.12
C ASP A 166 -15.12 -12.62 -7.92
N ALA A 167 -16.22 -12.34 -7.20
CA ALA A 167 -16.23 -11.57 -5.97
C ALA A 167 -15.34 -12.19 -4.87
N ARG A 168 -15.21 -13.53 -4.86
CA ARG A 168 -14.43 -14.30 -3.88
C ARG A 168 -12.94 -14.02 -3.96
N LEU A 169 -12.49 -13.41 -5.06
CA LEU A 169 -11.13 -12.90 -5.15
C LEU A 169 -10.86 -11.79 -4.15
N LEU A 170 -11.86 -11.04 -3.69
CA LEU A 170 -11.68 -9.95 -2.72
C LEU A 170 -12.44 -10.15 -1.42
N PHE A 171 -13.62 -10.78 -1.47
CA PHE A 171 -14.52 -10.91 -0.33
C PHE A 171 -14.64 -12.36 0.10
N SER A 172 -14.59 -12.62 1.40
CA SER A 172 -14.96 -13.93 1.96
C SER A 172 -16.48 -14.15 1.87
N GLU A 173 -17.23 -13.08 2.10
CA GLU A 173 -18.68 -13.00 1.94
C GLU A 173 -18.99 -11.77 1.11
N THR A 174 -19.66 -11.95 -0.03
CA THR A 174 -19.92 -10.87 -0.98
C THR A 174 -20.89 -9.85 -0.37
N PRO A 175 -20.50 -8.57 -0.23
CA PRO A 175 -21.39 -7.52 0.24
C PRO A 175 -22.57 -7.30 -0.72
N PRO A 176 -23.67 -6.67 -0.26
CA PRO A 176 -24.76 -6.32 -1.15
C PRO A 176 -24.29 -5.34 -2.24
N ASN A 177 -24.93 -5.43 -3.42
CA ASN A 177 -24.69 -4.51 -4.52
C ASN A 177 -25.01 -3.08 -4.10
N ASN A 178 -24.19 -2.14 -4.57
CA ASN A 178 -24.42 -0.72 -4.34
C ASN A 178 -25.61 -0.23 -5.19
N PRO A 179 -26.71 0.22 -4.58
CA PRO A 179 -27.93 0.59 -5.30
C PRO A 179 -27.78 1.87 -6.15
N TYR A 180 -26.74 2.65 -5.92
CA TYR A 180 -26.46 3.87 -6.66
C TYR A 180 -25.54 3.65 -7.87
N LEU A 181 -25.05 2.42 -8.07
CA LEU A 181 -24.15 2.06 -9.15
C LEU A 181 -24.81 1.09 -10.12
N SER A 182 -24.87 1.49 -11.38
CA SER A 182 -25.38 0.66 -12.48
C SER A 182 -24.27 0.40 -13.48
N LEU A 183 -24.05 -0.86 -13.83
CA LEU A 183 -23.08 -1.23 -14.86
C LEU A 183 -23.60 -0.80 -16.23
N LEU A 184 -22.89 0.12 -16.89
CA LEU A 184 -23.17 0.48 -18.28
C LEU A 184 -22.48 -0.55 -19.16
N ALA A 185 -23.13 -1.69 -19.35
CA ALA A 185 -22.76 -2.57 -20.45
C ALA A 185 -23.02 -1.81 -21.75
N LEU A 186 -22.05 -1.82 -22.67
CA LEU A 186 -22.34 -1.51 -24.07
C LEU A 186 -23.44 -2.48 -24.46
N ALA A 187 -24.62 -1.95 -24.74
CA ALA A 187 -25.78 -2.73 -25.10
C ALA A 187 -25.33 -3.88 -26.00
N SER A 188 -25.52 -5.12 -25.55
CA SER A 188 -25.61 -6.22 -26.50
C SER A 188 -26.75 -5.81 -27.44
N PRO A 189 -26.50 -5.56 -28.73
CA PRO A 189 -27.61 -5.57 -29.66
C PRO A 189 -28.16 -7.00 -29.61
N ASP A 190 -29.47 -7.08 -29.32
CA ASP A 190 -30.36 -8.22 -29.52
C ASP A 190 -30.35 -9.35 -28.47
N LEU A 191 -31.51 -9.51 -27.80
CA LEU A 191 -32.37 -10.65 -28.13
C LEU A 191 -33.85 -10.38 -27.81
N ASN A 192 -34.65 -10.41 -28.89
CA ASN A 192 -36.08 -10.72 -29.04
C ASN A 192 -37.14 -9.61 -28.89
#